data_AF-A0A4S3LP20-F1
#
_entry.id   AF-A0A4S3LP20-F1
#
_cell.length_a   1.000
_cell.length_b   1.000
_cell.length_c   1.000
_cell.angle_alpha   90.00
_cell.angle_beta   90.00
_cell.angle_gamma   90.00
#
_symmetry.space_group_name_H-M   'P 1'
#
loop_
_entity.id
_entity.type
_entity.pdbx_description
1 polymer ?
#
loop_
_entity_poly.entity_id
_entity_poly.type
_entity_poly.pdbx_seq_one_letter_code
_entity_poly.pdbx_strand_id
1 'polypeptide(L)'
;MEWQTIWAAISAVFTAITALIAFLAMLQWRKQDELKAKLAFKKAISDYSLLLTQMPQQLNSPGLRHDAVPQCKELSVKLAACASAWWMLEGLLDSDKTVSSSWNYIFDNNSKYFTGELERSELGTHCMGILHAKFAFK
;
A
#
# COMPACT_ATOMS: atom_id res chain seq x y z
N MET A 1 -57.57 -0.86 -19.58
CA MET A 1 -56.21 -0.36 -19.89
C MET A 1 -55.52 0.26 -18.68
N GLU A 2 -56.25 0.87 -17.73
CA GLU A 2 -55.63 1.56 -16.57
C GLU A 2 -54.82 0.67 -15.60
N TRP A 3 -55.20 -0.60 -15.44
CA TRP A 3 -54.51 -1.50 -14.51
C TRP A 3 -53.07 -1.80 -14.95
N GLN A 4 -52.83 -1.99 -16.25
CA GLN A 4 -51.48 -2.22 -16.79
C GLN A 4 -50.60 -0.97 -16.69
N THR A 5 -51.16 0.23 -16.85
CA THR A 5 -50.41 1.49 -16.66
C THR A 5 -50.04 1.72 -15.20
N ILE A 6 -50.90 1.34 -14.25
CA ILE A 6 -50.60 1.41 -12.80
C ILE A 6 -49.46 0.45 -12.45
N TRP A 7 -49.52 -0.81 -12.90
CA TRP A 7 -48.43 -1.77 -12.68
C TRP A 7 -47.14 -1.37 -13.37
N ALA A 8 -47.19 -0.87 -14.59
CA ALA A 8 -46.01 -0.37 -15.29
C ALA A 8 -45.37 0.81 -14.55
N ALA A 9 -46.17 1.74 -14.03
CA ALA A 9 -45.68 2.84 -13.22
C ALA A 9 -45.03 2.34 -11.92
N ILE A 10 -45.67 1.41 -11.21
CA ILE A 10 -45.13 0.81 -9.99
C ILE A 10 -43.81 0.09 -10.28
N SER A 11 -43.75 -0.75 -11.32
CA SER A 11 -42.53 -1.44 -11.74
C SER A 11 -41.42 -0.46 -12.11
N ALA A 12 -41.74 0.64 -12.80
CA ALA A 12 -40.76 1.68 -13.15
C ALA A 12 -40.16 2.34 -11.90
N VAL A 13 -40.96 2.60 -10.85
CA VAL A 13 -40.45 3.11 -9.58
C VAL A 13 -39.49 2.11 -8.92
N PHE A 14 -39.86 0.83 -8.88
CA PHE A 14 -38.97 -0.20 -8.34
C PHE A 14 -37.66 -0.31 -9.12
N THR A 15 -37.71 -0.31 -10.46
CA THR A 15 -36.52 -0.30 -11.31
C THR A 15 -35.64 0.92 -11.06
N ALA A 16 -36.23 2.11 -10.90
CA ALA A 16 -35.49 3.33 -10.59
C ALA A 16 -34.79 3.24 -9.22
N ILE A 17 -35.47 2.71 -8.21
CA ILE A 17 -34.89 2.48 -6.87
C ILE A 17 -33.75 1.47 -6.96
N THR A 18 -33.94 0.35 -7.67
CA THR A 18 -32.89 -0.65 -7.87
C THR A 18 -31.67 -0.06 -8.57
N ALA A 19 -31.89 0.75 -9.62
CA ALA A 19 -30.80 1.42 -10.33
C ALA A 19 -30.04 2.39 -9.41
N LEU A 20 -30.75 3.13 -8.55
CA LEU A 20 -30.14 4.03 -7.58
C LEU A 20 -29.30 3.26 -6.55
N ILE A 21 -29.80 2.16 -6.01
CA ILE A 21 -29.06 1.32 -5.07
C ILE A 21 -27.82 0.72 -5.75
N ALA A 22 -27.95 0.21 -6.97
CA ALA A 22 -26.83 -0.32 -7.74
C ALA A 22 -25.76 0.75 -7.98
N PHE A 23 -26.18 1.98 -8.31
CA PHE A 23 -25.26 3.11 -8.47
C PHE A 23 -24.50 3.43 -7.17
N LEU A 24 -25.20 3.50 -6.03
CA LEU A 24 -24.56 3.71 -4.72
C LEU A 24 -23.59 2.57 -4.37
N ALA A 25 -23.96 1.33 -4.66
CA ALA A 25 -23.11 0.16 -4.44
C ALA A 25 -21.82 0.24 -5.26
N MET A 26 -21.89 0.65 -6.54
CA MET A 26 -20.70 0.84 -7.38
C MET A 26 -19.76 1.92 -6.83
N LEU A 27 -20.31 3.04 -6.35
CA LEU A 27 -19.50 4.09 -5.73
C LEU A 27 -18.81 3.60 -4.45
N GLN A 28 -19.52 2.83 -3.63
CA GLN A 28 -18.96 2.26 -2.41
C GLN A 28 -17.89 1.21 -2.71
N TRP A 29 -18.08 0.41 -3.75
CA TRP A 29 -17.10 -0.59 -4.17
C TRP A 29 -15.79 0.07 -4.61
N ARG A 30 -15.85 1.17 -5.39
CA ARG A 30 -14.64 1.91 -5.76
C ARG A 30 -13.85 2.41 -4.54
N LYS A 31 -14.54 2.93 -3.52
CA LYS A 31 -13.91 3.34 -2.25
C LYS A 31 -13.28 2.16 -1.51
N GLN A 32 -13.90 0.98 -1.56
CA GLN A 32 -13.33 -0.22 -0.95
C GLN A 32 -12.07 -0.69 -1.69
N ASP A 33 -12.04 -0.62 -3.01
CA ASP A 33 -10.85 -0.97 -3.80
C ASP A 33 -9.69 -0.02 -3.51
N GLU A 34 -9.95 1.29 -3.43
CA GLU A 34 -8.98 2.30 -3.00
C GLU A 34 -8.42 2.00 -1.59
N LEU A 35 -9.30 1.69 -0.64
CA LEU A 35 -8.91 1.33 0.73
C LEU A 35 -8.05 0.06 0.75
N LYS A 36 -8.45 -0.96 -0.02
CA LYS A 36 -7.72 -2.23 -0.12
C LYS A 36 -6.32 -2.03 -0.69
N ALA A 37 -6.15 -1.19 -1.70
CA ALA A 37 -4.84 -0.84 -2.25
C ALA A 37 -3.96 -0.15 -1.21
N LYS A 38 -4.50 0.85 -0.49
CA LYS A 38 -3.79 1.55 0.61
C LYS A 38 -3.36 0.59 1.72
N LEU A 39 -4.24 -0.33 2.12
CA LEU A 39 -3.93 -1.33 3.14
C LEU A 39 -2.88 -2.34 2.66
N ALA A 40 -2.93 -2.76 1.39
CA ALA A 40 -1.93 -3.63 0.81
C ALA A 40 -0.53 -3.01 0.85
N PHE A 41 -0.42 -1.73 0.45
CA PHE A 41 0.84 -0.99 0.55
C PHE A 41 1.31 -0.85 2.01
N LYS A 42 0.42 -0.46 2.93
CA LYS A 42 0.76 -0.34 4.35
C LYS A 42 1.24 -1.66 4.95
N LYS A 43 0.59 -2.77 4.58
CA LYS A 43 0.99 -4.12 4.99
C LYS A 43 2.36 -4.48 4.42
N ALA A 44 2.62 -4.22 3.15
CA ALA A 44 3.91 -4.51 2.52
C ALA A 44 5.06 -3.77 3.24
N ILE A 45 4.87 -2.48 3.55
CA ILE A 45 5.83 -1.69 4.34
C ILE A 45 6.02 -2.26 5.75
N SER A 46 4.94 -2.72 6.38
CA SER A 46 5.03 -3.37 7.70
C SER A 46 5.85 -4.66 7.64
N ASP A 47 5.63 -5.50 6.64
CA ASP A 47 6.36 -6.76 6.46
C ASP A 47 7.84 -6.50 6.17
N TYR A 48 8.14 -5.48 5.33
CA TYR A 48 9.51 -5.04 5.08
C TYR A 48 10.17 -4.51 6.35
N SER A 49 9.49 -3.64 7.11
CA SER A 49 10.00 -3.07 8.35
C SER A 49 10.27 -4.14 9.41
N LEU A 50 9.43 -5.17 9.51
CA LEU A 50 9.62 -6.27 10.45
C LEU A 50 10.86 -7.10 10.12
N LEU A 51 11.09 -7.39 8.83
CA LEU A 51 12.30 -8.08 8.42
C LEU A 51 13.53 -7.19 8.65
N LEU A 52 13.41 -5.90 8.38
CA LEU A 52 14.47 -4.93 8.62
C LEU A 52 14.92 -4.95 10.08
N THR A 53 14.03 -5.02 11.08
CA THR A 53 14.43 -5.07 12.50
C THR A 53 15.21 -6.32 12.90
N GLN A 54 15.14 -7.38 12.10
CA GLN A 54 15.92 -8.62 12.30
C GLN A 54 17.30 -8.56 11.64
N MET A 55 17.53 -7.57 10.78
CA MET A 55 18.81 -7.37 10.12
C MET A 55 19.82 -6.66 11.04
N PRO A 56 21.14 -6.86 10.81
CA PRO A 56 22.18 -6.11 11.51
C PRO A 56 22.03 -4.60 11.29
N GLN A 57 22.60 -3.77 12.17
CA GLN A 57 22.47 -2.32 12.05
C GLN A 57 23.11 -1.77 10.76
N GLN A 58 24.20 -2.39 10.30
CA GLN A 58 24.91 -1.99 9.09
C GLN A 58 25.71 -3.19 8.55
N LEU A 59 25.80 -3.31 7.23
CA LEU A 59 26.48 -4.42 6.55
C LEU A 59 27.93 -4.06 6.16
N ASN A 60 28.73 -3.60 7.12
CA ASN A 60 30.03 -2.99 6.80
C ASN A 60 31.10 -4.04 6.51
N SER A 61 31.06 -5.19 7.19
CA SER A 61 32.08 -6.22 7.06
C SER A 61 31.75 -7.24 5.96
N PRO A 62 32.76 -7.71 5.19
CA PRO A 62 32.53 -8.72 4.15
C PRO A 62 31.97 -10.04 4.69
N GLY A 63 32.36 -10.46 5.90
CA GLY A 63 31.85 -11.68 6.55
C GLY A 63 30.36 -11.57 6.90
N LEU A 64 29.95 -10.45 7.52
CA LEU A 64 28.53 -10.21 7.83
C LEU A 64 27.68 -10.13 6.56
N ARG A 65 28.21 -9.55 5.47
CA ARG A 65 27.51 -9.53 4.18
C ARG A 65 27.28 -10.93 3.64
N HIS A 66 28.26 -11.81 3.74
CA HIS A 66 28.15 -13.19 3.26
C HIS A 66 27.09 -13.98 4.03
N ASP A 67 27.10 -13.85 5.37
CA ASP A 67 26.14 -14.55 6.24
C ASP A 67 24.72 -13.98 6.11
N ALA A 68 24.60 -12.68 5.78
CA ALA A 68 23.33 -11.98 5.62
C ALA A 68 22.73 -12.09 4.20
N VAL A 69 23.38 -12.77 3.25
CA VAL A 69 22.87 -12.94 1.87
C VAL A 69 21.42 -13.44 1.81
N PRO A 70 21.01 -14.51 2.52
CA PRO A 70 19.65 -15.01 2.40
C PRO A 70 18.62 -13.99 2.92
N GLN A 71 18.92 -13.29 4.01
CA GLN A 71 18.04 -12.25 4.55
C GLN A 71 18.02 -11.00 3.64
N CYS A 72 19.14 -10.63 3.01
CA CYS A 72 19.17 -9.54 2.02
C CYS A 72 18.32 -9.86 0.79
N LYS A 73 18.34 -11.12 0.34
CA LYS A 73 17.47 -11.59 -0.75
C LYS A 73 16.01 -11.50 -0.35
N GLU A 74 15.66 -11.95 0.86
CA GLU A 74 14.28 -11.83 1.36
C GLU A 74 13.85 -10.37 1.50
N LEU A 75 14.73 -9.50 2.01
CA LEU A 75 14.47 -8.06 2.12
C LEU A 75 14.24 -7.40 0.76
N SER A 76 14.99 -7.82 -0.26
CA SER A 76 14.78 -7.37 -1.64
C SER A 76 13.43 -7.82 -2.20
N VAL A 77 12.99 -9.04 -1.89
CA VAL A 77 11.65 -9.53 -2.27
C VAL A 77 10.55 -8.71 -1.57
N LYS A 78 10.73 -8.39 -0.28
CA LYS A 78 9.77 -7.55 0.45
C LYS A 78 9.74 -6.12 -0.09
N LEU A 79 10.89 -5.55 -0.47
CA LEU A 79 10.94 -4.24 -1.11
C LEU A 79 10.22 -4.25 -2.46
N ALA A 80 10.42 -5.29 -3.28
CA ALA A 80 9.72 -5.44 -4.55
C ALA A 80 8.19 -5.54 -4.36
N ALA A 81 7.74 -6.20 -3.29
CA ALA A 81 6.32 -6.24 -2.91
C ALA A 81 5.80 -4.86 -2.46
N CYS A 82 6.61 -4.05 -1.78
CA CYS A 82 6.26 -2.66 -1.48
C CYS A 82 6.14 -1.83 -2.76
N ALA A 83 7.08 -1.99 -3.69
CA ALA A 83 7.08 -1.28 -4.96
C ALA A 83 5.86 -1.65 -5.80
N SER A 84 5.55 -2.94 -5.95
CA SER A 84 4.36 -3.35 -6.68
C SER A 84 3.08 -2.79 -6.06
N ALA A 85 2.95 -2.83 -4.73
CA ALA A 85 1.82 -2.24 -4.03
C ALA A 85 1.76 -0.71 -4.19
N TRP A 86 2.92 -0.03 -4.27
CA TRP A 86 2.97 1.41 -4.57
C TRP A 86 2.45 1.72 -5.97
N TRP A 87 2.89 0.97 -6.99
CA TRP A 87 2.39 1.15 -8.36
C TRP A 87 0.89 0.90 -8.49
N MET A 88 0.35 -0.07 -7.74
CA MET A 88 -1.11 -0.34 -7.70
C MET A 88 -1.93 0.78 -7.06
N LEU A 89 -1.30 1.74 -6.39
CA LEU A 89 -2.01 2.92 -5.88
C LEU A 89 -2.30 3.95 -6.98
N GLU A 90 -1.67 3.88 -8.15
CA GLU A 90 -1.95 4.78 -9.28
C GLU A 90 -1.96 6.28 -8.88
N GLY A 91 -1.03 6.71 -8.01
CA GLY A 91 -0.92 8.10 -7.56
C GLY A 91 -1.91 8.51 -6.45
N LEU A 92 -2.71 7.58 -5.92
CA LEU A 92 -3.69 7.85 -4.85
C LEU A 92 -3.08 8.44 -3.57
N LEU A 93 -1.76 8.28 -3.37
CA LEU A 93 -1.00 8.80 -2.23
C LEU A 93 -0.02 9.94 -2.58
N ASP A 94 -0.02 10.45 -3.82
CA ASP A 94 0.92 11.51 -4.25
C ASP A 94 0.67 12.83 -3.50
N SER A 95 -0.56 13.05 -3.04
CA SER A 95 -0.92 14.19 -2.20
C SER A 95 -0.37 14.10 -0.77
N ASP A 96 -0.06 12.90 -0.27
CA ASP A 96 0.48 12.69 1.07
C ASP A 96 2.02 12.76 1.03
N LYS A 97 2.54 13.98 1.17
CA LYS A 97 3.98 14.27 1.09
C LYS A 97 4.80 13.38 2.01
N THR A 98 4.32 13.09 3.21
CA THR A 98 5.03 12.26 4.19
C THR A 98 5.20 10.84 3.69
N VAL A 99 4.14 10.24 3.13
CA VAL A 99 4.19 8.87 2.60
C VAL A 99 5.04 8.82 1.34
N SER A 100 4.82 9.73 0.40
CA SER A 100 5.54 9.76 -0.88
C SER A 100 7.04 10.01 -0.69
N SER A 101 7.43 10.99 0.14
CA SER A 101 8.85 11.25 0.40
C SER A 101 9.54 10.09 1.11
N SER A 102 8.85 9.46 2.07
CA SER A 102 9.40 8.32 2.81
C SER A 102 9.54 7.09 1.94
N TRP A 103 8.58 6.84 1.05
CA TRP A 103 8.66 5.74 0.09
C TRP A 103 9.82 5.92 -0.89
N ASN A 104 9.93 7.10 -1.51
CA ASN A 104 11.03 7.39 -2.43
C ASN A 104 12.39 7.23 -1.75
N TYR A 105 12.52 7.71 -0.50
CA TYR A 105 13.75 7.51 0.26
C TYR A 105 14.10 6.03 0.44
N ILE A 106 13.14 5.21 0.87
CA ILE A 106 13.35 3.77 1.07
C ILE A 106 13.76 3.11 -0.26
N PHE A 107 13.03 3.39 -1.33
CA PHE A 107 13.26 2.78 -2.64
C PHE A 107 14.64 3.14 -3.21
N ASP A 108 15.02 4.42 -3.13
CA ASP A 108 16.28 4.91 -3.72
C ASP A 108 17.52 4.53 -2.88
N ASN A 109 17.37 4.39 -1.56
CA ASN A 109 18.51 4.19 -0.66
C ASN A 109 18.66 2.75 -0.15
N ASN A 110 17.71 1.85 -0.40
CA ASN A 110 17.82 0.46 0.07
C ASN A 110 19.07 -0.27 -0.48
N SER A 111 19.53 0.06 -1.68
CA SER A 111 20.77 -0.49 -2.23
C SER A 111 22.01 -0.13 -1.40
N LYS A 112 22.06 1.10 -0.85
CA LYS A 112 23.13 1.59 0.01
C LYS A 112 23.21 0.84 1.33
N TYR A 113 22.09 0.32 1.81
CA TYR A 113 22.07 -0.56 2.97
C TYR A 113 22.79 -1.89 2.68
N PHE A 114 22.58 -2.47 1.49
CA PHE A 114 23.27 -3.70 1.09
C PHE A 114 24.78 -3.53 0.86
N THR A 115 25.23 -2.33 0.49
CA THR A 115 26.65 -2.01 0.36
C THR A 115 27.32 -1.66 1.70
N GLY A 116 26.52 -1.48 2.76
CA GLY A 116 26.98 -1.06 4.08
C GLY A 116 27.21 0.45 4.20
N GLU A 117 26.73 1.25 3.24
CA GLU A 117 26.84 2.71 3.27
C GLU A 117 25.73 3.38 4.08
N LEU A 118 24.65 2.65 4.35
CA LEU A 118 23.48 3.15 5.07
C LEU A 118 23.22 2.32 6.31
N GLU A 119 22.81 2.98 7.39
CA GLU A 119 22.29 2.30 8.56
C GLU A 119 20.84 1.85 8.36
N ARG A 120 20.53 0.71 8.98
CA ARG A 120 19.17 0.18 9.09
C ARG A 120 18.20 1.17 9.72
N SER A 121 18.66 1.93 10.73
CA SER A 121 17.86 2.92 11.47
C SER A 121 17.21 3.94 10.54
N GLU A 122 17.94 4.41 9.53
CA GLU A 122 17.44 5.40 8.59
C GLU A 122 16.26 4.86 7.78
N LEU A 123 16.40 3.67 7.19
CA LEU A 123 15.30 3.00 6.49
C LEU A 123 14.12 2.74 7.44
N GLY A 124 14.42 2.34 8.68
CA GLY A 124 13.42 2.14 9.73
C GLY A 124 12.62 3.39 10.06
N THR A 125 13.26 4.55 10.16
CA THR A 125 12.59 5.84 10.41
C THR A 125 11.60 6.17 9.31
N HIS A 126 11.97 5.99 8.04
CA HIS A 126 11.07 6.22 6.92
C HIS A 126 9.92 5.20 6.85
N CYS A 127 10.18 3.93 7.17
CA CYS A 127 9.12 2.93 7.32
C CYS A 127 8.11 3.35 8.39
N MET A 128 8.58 3.79 9.55
CA MET A 128 7.72 4.27 10.64
C MET A 128 6.94 5.53 10.26
N GLY A 129 7.54 6.44 9.48
CA GLY A 129 6.85 7.60 8.91
C GLY A 129 5.63 7.22 8.09
N ILE A 130 5.76 6.20 7.24
CA ILE A 130 4.64 5.65 6.46
C ILE A 130 3.63 4.94 7.38
N LEU A 131 4.09 4.08 8.30
CA LEU A 131 3.20 3.28 9.15
C LEU A 131 2.37 4.13 10.11
N HIS A 132 2.91 5.24 10.62
CA HIS A 132 2.20 6.18 11.47
C HIS A 132 1.30 7.16 10.70
N ALA A 133 1.54 7.34 9.39
CA ALA A 133 0.66 8.15 8.57
C ALA A 133 -0.74 7.52 8.48
N LYS A 134 -1.75 8.34 8.77
CA LYS A 134 -3.17 7.97 8.64
C LYS A 134 -3.62 8.18 7.20
N PHE A 135 -3.16 7.37 6.25
CA PHE A 135 -3.60 7.48 4.84
C PHE A 135 -4.64 6.45 4.43
N ALA A 136 -4.68 5.30 5.10
CA ALA A 136 -5.62 4.22 4.80
C ALA A 136 -7.04 4.50 5.34
N PHE A 137 -7.18 5.04 6.54
CA PHE A 137 -8.46 5.25 7.23
C PHE A 137 -8.83 6.74 7.37
N LYS A 138 -8.48 7.55 6.38
CA LYS A 138 -8.89 8.97 6.31
C LYS A 138 -10.34 9.07 5.84
#